data_AF-A0A6C2YIC5-F1
#
_entry.id   AF-A0A6C2YIC5-F1
#
_cell.length_a   1.000
_cell.length_b   1.000
_cell.length_c   1.000
_cell.angle_alpha   90.00
_cell.angle_beta   90.00
_cell.angle_gamma   90.00
#
_symmetry.space_group_name_H-M   'P 1'
#
loop_
_entity.id
_entity.type
_entity.pdbx_description
1 polymer ?
#
loop_
_entity_poly.entity_id
_entity_poly.type
_entity_poly.pdbx_seq_one_letter_code
_entity_poly.pdbx_strand_id
1 'polypeptide(L)' 'MNDTTWYCPLYAKQISEGLCLDINYERLGYFKGATIAEVTEETHRREPEISQTCESCPNQPLR' A
#
# COMPACT_ATOMS: atom_id res chain seq x y z
N MET A 1 -5.46 17.73 -10.95
CA MET A 1 -5.04 16.37 -11.37
C MET A 1 -6.13 15.44 -10.88
N ASN A 2 -6.64 14.54 -11.72
CA ASN A 2 -7.58 13.52 -11.24
C ASN A 2 -6.75 12.56 -10.39
N ASP A 3 -6.95 12.57 -9.08
CA ASP A 3 -6.39 11.55 -8.21
C ASP A 3 -7.14 10.26 -8.48
N THR A 4 -6.55 9.38 -9.30
CA THR A 4 -7.12 8.06 -9.53
C THR A 4 -7.16 7.33 -8.19
N THR A 5 -8.35 6.86 -7.81
CA THR A 5 -8.52 6.07 -6.58
C THR A 5 -8.75 4.60 -6.90
N TRP A 6 -8.24 3.72 -6.04
CA TRP A 6 -8.34 2.27 -6.21
C TRP A 6 -8.79 1.63 -4.91
N TYR A 7 -9.55 0.55 -4.99
CA TYR A 7 -9.87 -0.25 -3.81
C TYR A 7 -8.61 -0.96 -3.32
N CYS A 8 -8.21 -0.70 -2.09
CA CYS A 8 -7.08 -1.36 -1.44
C CYS A 8 -7.60 -2.44 -0.47
N PRO A 9 -7.24 -3.72 -0.67
CA PRO A 9 -7.65 -4.79 0.23
C PRO A 9 -7.04 -4.66 1.64
N LEU A 10 -5.90 -3.97 1.76
CA LEU A 10 -5.23 -3.72 3.05
C LEU A 10 -6.07 -2.81 3.96
N TYR A 11 -6.61 -1.73 3.40
CA TYR A 11 -7.46 -0.78 4.13
C TYR A 11 -8.95 -1.10 4.05
N ALA A 12 -9.35 -2.05 3.21
CA ALA A 12 -10.75 -2.33 2.87
C ALA A 12 -11.56 -1.09 2.42
N LYS A 13 -10.90 -0.14 1.73
CA LYS A 13 -11.51 1.10 1.22
C LYS A 13 -10.79 1.61 -0.03
N GLN A 14 -11.35 2.65 -0.65
CA GLN A 14 -10.67 3.38 -1.73
C GLN A 14 -9.55 4.26 -1.18
N ILE A 15 -8.37 4.18 -1.80
CA ILE A 15 -7.21 5.05 -1.51
C ILE A 15 -6.70 5.69 -2.80
N SER A 16 -5.91 6.75 -2.68
CA SER A 16 -5.25 7.36 -3.84
C SER A 16 -4.21 6.41 -4.44
N GLU A 17 -4.00 6.52 -5.75
CA GLU A 17 -2.91 5.83 -6.46
C GLU A 17 -1.55 6.08 -5.81
N GLY A 18 -1.28 7.33 -5.43
CA GLY A 18 -0.04 7.72 -4.74
C GLY A 18 0.21 6.90 -3.49
N LEU A 19 -0.77 6.80 -2.58
CA LEU A 19 -0.62 6.00 -1.36
C LEU A 19 -0.38 4.51 -1.68
N CYS A 20 -1.07 3.97 -2.69
CA CYS A 20 -0.85 2.58 -3.13
C CYS A 20 0.59 2.35 -3.61
N LEU A 21 1.14 3.30 -4.37
CA LEU A 21 2.52 3.27 -4.84
C LEU A 21 3.49 3.39 -3.66
N ASP A 22 3.31 4.37 -2.78
CA ASP A 22 4.20 4.60 -1.63
C ASP A 22 4.32 3.35 -0.75
N ILE A 23 3.21 2.68 -0.46
CA ILE A 23 3.19 1.41 0.28
C ILE A 23 4.01 0.34 -0.43
N ASN A 24 3.83 0.19 -1.75
CA ASN A 24 4.56 -0.80 -2.53
C ASN A 24 6.06 -0.48 -2.62
N TYR A 25 6.42 0.78 -2.83
CA TYR A 25 7.82 1.17 -2.93
C TYR A 25 8.55 1.03 -1.58
N GLU A 26 7.90 1.39 -0.48
CA GLU A 26 8.49 1.30 0.86
C GLU A 26 8.60 -0.16 1.35
N ARG A 27 7.56 -0.99 1.20
CA ARG A 27 7.63 -2.41 1.59
C ARG A 27 8.69 -3.19 0.80
N LEU A 28 8.92 -2.81 -0.47
CA LEU A 28 9.93 -3.44 -1.33
C LEU A 28 11.34 -2.87 -1.08
N GLY A 29 11.48 -1.87 -0.20
CA GLY A 29 12.76 -1.31 0.21
C GLY A 29 13.39 -0.35 -0.81
N TYR A 30 12.62 0.14 -1.79
CA TYR A 30 13.12 1.11 -2.78
C TYR A 30 13.36 2.50 -2.19
N PHE A 31 12.65 2.82 -1.09
CA PHE A 31 12.95 3.96 -0.24
C PHE A 31 12.56 3.66 1.21
N LYS A 32 13.01 4.51 2.14
CA LYS A 32 12.58 4.47 3.54
C LYS A 32 11.75 5.71 3.82
N GLY A 33 10.50 5.50 4.22
CA GLY A 33 9.56 6.55 4.61
C GLY A 33 8.91 6.22 5.95
N ALA A 34 7.71 6.75 6.15
CA ALA A 34 6.85 6.44 7.28
C ALA A 34 5.60 5.66 6.86
N THR A 35 5.44 5.36 5.57
CA THR A 35 4.20 4.81 5.00
C THR A 35 3.84 3.48 5.63
N ILE A 36 4.82 2.58 5.85
CA ILE A 36 4.55 1.27 6.46
C ILE A 36 4.23 1.40 7.94
N ALA A 37 4.82 2.38 8.64
CA ALA A 37 4.48 2.66 10.03
C ALA A 37 3.03 3.18 10.13
N GLU A 38 2.64 4.12 9.27
CA GLU A 38 1.28 4.68 9.20
C GLU A 38 0.25 3.61 8.85
N VAL A 39 0.52 2.79 7.83
CA VAL A 39 -0.29 1.60 7.48
C VAL A 39 -0.45 0.69 8.69
N THR A 40 0.65 0.39 9.40
CA THR A 40 0.63 -0.51 10.56
C THR A 40 -0.24 0.03 11.68
N GLU A 41 -0.18 1.34 11.93
CA GLU A 41 -0.99 2.01 12.94
C GLU A 41 -2.48 1.99 12.57
N GLU A 42 -2.80 2.28 11.30
CA GLU A 42 -4.19 2.38 10.83
C GLU A 42 -4.87 1.02 10.67
N THR A 43 -4.17 0.03 10.10
CA THR A 43 -4.76 -1.28 9.79
C THR A 43 -4.48 -2.33 10.87
N HIS A 44 -3.61 -2.03 11.85
CA HIS A 44 -3.09 -2.97 12.84
C HIS A 44 -2.42 -4.22 12.25
N ARG A 45 -1.99 -4.14 10.99
CA ARG A 45 -1.29 -5.23 10.28
C ARG A 45 0.20 -4.94 10.27
N ARG A 46 1.02 -5.97 10.19
CA ARG A 46 2.49 -5.87 10.14
C ARG A 46 3.05 -6.78 9.06
N GLU A 47 4.32 -6.64 8.74
CA GLU A 47 5.01 -7.67 7.95
C GLU A 47 4.96 -9.02 8.68
N PRO A 48 4.75 -10.16 7.97
CA PRO A 48 4.68 -10.31 6.50
C PRO A 48 3.28 -10.08 5.89
N GLU A 49 2.26 -9.80 6.70
CA GLU A 49 0.86 -9.72 6.26
C GLU A 49 0.61 -8.58 5.27
N ILE A 50 1.24 -7.43 5.49
CA ILE A 50 1.18 -6.27 4.58
C ILE A 50 1.66 -6.69 3.19
N SER A 51 2.86 -7.30 3.10
CA SER A 51 3.40 -7.78 1.83
C SER A 51 2.51 -8.81 1.15
N GLN A 52 2.01 -9.81 1.88
CA GLN A 52 1.12 -10.83 1.31
C GLN A 52 -0.19 -10.22 0.75
N THR A 53 -0.76 -9.27 1.48
CA THR A 53 -1.97 -8.56 1.04
C THR A 53 -1.70 -7.70 -0.20
N CYS A 54 -0.56 -7.03 -0.25
CA CYS A 54 -0.18 -6.20 -1.38
C CYS A 54 0.21 -7.02 -2.61
N GLU A 55 0.85 -8.19 -2.46
CA GLU A 55 1.20 -9.10 -3.56
C GLU A 55 -0.02 -9.75 -4.22
N SER A 56 -1.08 -9.96 -3.45
CA SER A 56 -2.36 -10.46 -3.96
C SER A 56 -3.26 -9.35 -4.52
N CYS A 57 -2.84 -8.08 -4.44
CA CYS A 57 -3.61 -6.96 -4.98
C CYS A 57 -3.71 -7.06 -6.51
N PRO A 58 -4.92 -7.00 -7.11
CA PRO A 58 -5.08 -7.03 -8.56
C PRO A 58 -4.52 -5.78 -9.24
N ASN A 59 -4.35 -4.69 -8.49
CA ASN A 59 -3.82 -3.41 -8.96
C ASN A 59 -2.38 -3.24 -8.47
N GLN A 60 -1.45 -4.04 -9.03
CA GLN A 60 -0.01 -3.85 -8.80
C GLN A 60 0.47 -2.53 -9.44
N PRO A 61 1.52 -1.87 -8.91
CA PRO A 61 2.23 -0.83 -9.64
C PRO A 61 2.62 -1.36 -11.03
N LEU A 62 2.57 -0.48 -12.04
CA LEU A 62 2.97 -0.81 -13.42
C LEU A 62 4.25 -1.65 -13.42
N ARG A 63 4.15 -2.88 -13.95
CA ARG A 63 5.30 -3.74 -14.25
C ARG A 63 6.14 -3.15 -15.38
#